data_AF-A0A3R8T6A5-F1
#
_entry.id   AF-A0A3R8T6A5-F1
#
_cell.length_a   1.000
_cell.length_b   1.000
_cell.length_c   1.000
_cell.angle_alpha   90.00
_cell.angle_beta   90.00
_cell.angle_gamma   90.00
#
_symmetry.space_group_name_H-M   'P 1'
#
loop_
_entity.id
_entity.type
_entity.pdbx_description
1 polymer ?
#
loop_
_entity_poly.entity_id
_entity_poly.type
_entity_poly.pdbx_seq_one_letter_code
_entity_poly.pdbx_strand_id
1 'polypeptide(L)'
;MKSQIDYLEHKRMTEQEMAEGRMIIDMILTDSLPAQPGDLIHALLQRVGIFETVPPSVRLHPHLPYFIGDDQFGAHPAMVMPLRTGAGEYVGVSTVYLAEDGFAPVVSPNQLNLLVEYPGMFFALDGEVGPVIAVATGLGHALSARALMPLEASMCIVRDLEDMADFDWPQGTAELIVLCDDSTRDQAQTLIDRATQAGIKAQACTPPTQGTSWLDEYLFKGAIPADEIAAAKQSGSPTH
;
A
#
# COMPACT_ATOMS: atom_id res chain seq x y z
N MET A 1 2.25 37.50 2.95
CA MET A 1 1.28 37.05 1.93
C MET A 1 0.74 35.72 2.44
N LYS A 2 -0.46 35.73 3.02
CA LYS A 2 -1.00 34.65 3.84
C LYS A 2 -1.57 33.52 2.96
N SER A 3 -1.29 32.31 3.42
CA SER A 3 -1.90 30.99 3.17
C SER A 3 -3.11 30.90 2.23
N GLN A 4 -2.97 30.07 1.22
CA GLN A 4 -4.09 29.44 0.50
C GLN A 4 -3.71 27.96 0.25
N ILE A 5 -3.61 27.21 1.34
CA ILE A 5 -3.81 25.77 1.33
C ILE A 5 -5.20 25.62 1.91
N ASP A 6 -6.20 25.52 1.03
CA ASP A 6 -7.57 25.22 1.43
C ASP A 6 -7.54 23.85 2.12
N TYR A 7 -7.63 23.89 3.43
CA TYR A 7 -7.98 22.75 4.27
C TYR A 7 -9.38 22.34 3.80
N LEU A 8 -9.48 21.26 3.04
CA LEU A 8 -10.75 20.68 2.62
C LEU A 8 -11.58 20.46 3.88
N GLU A 9 -12.63 21.26 4.08
CA GLU A 9 -13.64 20.99 5.09
C GLU A 9 -14.26 19.64 4.73
N HIS A 10 -13.94 18.60 5.51
CA HIS A 10 -14.44 17.25 5.29
C HIS A 10 -15.94 17.26 5.59
N LYS A 11 -16.75 17.45 4.54
CA LYS A 11 -18.20 17.37 4.61
C LYS A 11 -18.56 15.98 5.14
N ARG A 12 -19.18 15.94 6.32
CA ARG A 12 -19.71 14.69 6.87
C ARG A 12 -20.75 14.14 5.91
N MET A 13 -20.50 12.95 5.35
CA MET A 13 -21.42 12.30 4.43
C MET A 13 -22.75 12.00 5.13
N THR A 14 -23.83 12.19 4.40
CA THR A 14 -25.19 11.81 4.80
C THR A 14 -25.32 10.28 4.85
N GLU A 15 -26.33 9.77 5.55
CA GLU A 15 -26.59 8.32 5.59
C GLU A 15 -26.82 7.72 4.20
N GLN A 16 -27.40 8.50 3.28
CA GLN A 16 -27.61 8.10 1.90
C GLN A 16 -26.29 8.03 1.12
N GLU A 17 -25.44 9.07 1.18
CA GLU A 17 -24.12 9.07 0.54
C GLU A 17 -23.26 7.90 1.08
N MET A 18 -23.35 7.59 2.38
CA MET A 18 -22.68 6.43 2.99
C MET A 18 -23.21 5.09 2.46
N ALA A 19 -24.53 4.99 2.22
CA ALA A 19 -25.13 3.78 1.67
C ALA A 19 -24.74 3.56 0.21
N GLU A 20 -24.72 4.62 -0.60
CA GLU A 20 -24.27 4.60 -1.99
C GLU A 20 -22.78 4.24 -2.07
N GLY A 21 -21.93 4.87 -1.25
CA GLY A 21 -20.50 4.52 -1.16
C GLY A 21 -20.29 3.05 -0.80
N ARG A 22 -21.06 2.50 0.13
CA ARG A 22 -20.97 1.07 0.50
C ARG A 22 -21.32 0.17 -0.66
N MET A 23 -22.35 0.50 -1.43
CA MET A 23 -22.72 -0.25 -2.64
C MET A 23 -21.60 -0.21 -3.68
N ILE A 24 -20.94 0.94 -3.86
CA ILE A 24 -19.81 1.07 -4.80
C ILE A 24 -18.64 0.19 -4.35
N ILE A 25 -18.25 0.26 -3.08
CA ILE A 25 -17.17 -0.60 -2.56
C ILE A 25 -17.51 -2.07 -2.69
N ASP A 26 -18.72 -2.47 -2.31
CA ASP A 26 -19.16 -3.86 -2.40
C ASP A 26 -19.15 -4.37 -3.85
N MET A 27 -19.57 -3.54 -4.80
CA MET A 27 -19.48 -3.83 -6.23
C MET A 27 -18.02 -4.03 -6.67
N ILE A 28 -17.11 -3.10 -6.31
CA ILE A 28 -15.68 -3.22 -6.66
C ILE A 28 -15.06 -4.49 -6.06
N LEU A 29 -15.42 -4.84 -4.82
CA LEU A 29 -14.88 -6.02 -4.14
C LEU A 29 -15.47 -7.33 -4.72
N THR A 30 -16.75 -7.33 -5.07
CA THR A 30 -17.46 -8.47 -5.67
C THR A 30 -16.95 -8.77 -7.08
N ASP A 31 -16.74 -7.73 -7.88
CA ASP A 31 -16.32 -7.84 -9.29
C ASP A 31 -14.79 -7.98 -9.44
N SER A 32 -14.04 -7.90 -8.34
CA SER A 32 -12.60 -8.19 -8.32
C SER A 32 -12.31 -9.63 -7.90
N LEU A 33 -11.25 -10.21 -8.47
CA LEU A 33 -10.80 -11.57 -8.20
C LEU A 33 -9.48 -11.56 -7.43
N PRO A 34 -9.21 -12.52 -6.53
CA PRO A 34 -7.89 -12.66 -5.91
C PRO A 34 -6.81 -12.74 -6.99
N ALA A 35 -5.77 -11.91 -6.85
CA ALA A 35 -4.72 -11.81 -7.84
C ALA A 35 -3.93 -13.14 -7.93
N GLN A 36 -3.49 -13.48 -9.14
CA GLN A 36 -2.90 -14.78 -9.49
C GLN A 36 -1.54 -14.62 -10.18
N PRO A 37 -0.62 -15.58 -10.02
CA PRO A 37 0.60 -15.61 -10.82
C PRO A 37 0.27 -15.55 -12.33
N GLY A 38 0.85 -14.55 -13.00
CA GLY A 38 0.73 -14.33 -14.44
C GLY A 38 -0.29 -13.25 -14.84
N ASP A 39 -1.02 -12.69 -13.88
CA ASP A 39 -1.91 -11.56 -14.13
C ASP A 39 -1.17 -10.20 -14.21
N LEU A 40 -1.91 -9.12 -14.43
CA LEU A 40 -1.36 -7.78 -14.55
C LEU A 40 -0.73 -7.26 -13.25
N ILE A 41 -1.22 -7.70 -12.09
CA ILE A 41 -0.67 -7.31 -10.79
C ILE A 41 0.66 -8.02 -10.59
N HIS A 42 0.72 -9.32 -10.87
CA HIS A 42 1.96 -10.08 -10.85
C HIS A 42 3.01 -9.47 -11.78
N ALA A 43 2.62 -9.12 -13.02
CA ALA A 43 3.52 -8.48 -13.98
C ALA A 43 4.00 -7.10 -13.52
N LEU A 44 3.13 -6.29 -12.90
CA LEU A 44 3.51 -5.00 -12.32
C LEU A 44 4.52 -5.18 -11.18
N LEU A 45 4.22 -6.08 -10.25
CA LEU A 45 5.07 -6.39 -9.10
C LEU A 45 6.48 -6.82 -9.56
N GLN A 46 6.54 -7.78 -10.51
CA GLN A 46 7.82 -8.21 -11.11
C GLN A 46 8.59 -7.05 -11.75
N ARG A 47 7.90 -6.15 -12.47
CA ARG A 47 8.53 -4.99 -13.13
C ARG A 47 9.12 -3.99 -12.16
N VAL A 48 8.46 -3.75 -11.02
CA VAL A 48 8.99 -2.85 -9.98
C VAL A 48 10.09 -3.52 -9.15
N GLY A 49 10.53 -4.72 -9.56
CA GLY A 49 11.56 -5.53 -8.92
C GLY A 49 11.04 -6.35 -7.75
N ILE A 50 9.80 -6.11 -7.32
CA ILE A 50 9.24 -6.65 -6.09
C ILE A 50 8.52 -7.95 -6.44
N PHE A 51 9.10 -9.08 -6.01
CA PHE A 51 8.40 -10.33 -5.66
C PHE A 51 8.23 -11.48 -6.68
N GLU A 52 8.17 -12.71 -6.12
CA GLU A 52 7.89 -14.00 -6.80
C GLU A 52 6.45 -14.54 -6.56
N THR A 53 5.72 -14.06 -5.55
CA THR A 53 4.35 -14.55 -5.17
C THR A 53 3.29 -13.46 -4.91
N VAL A 54 2.14 -13.50 -5.58
CA VAL A 54 1.14 -12.45 -5.40
C VAL A 54 0.51 -12.48 -3.99
N PRO A 55 0.41 -11.36 -3.26
CA PRO A 55 -0.20 -11.36 -1.93
C PRO A 55 -1.69 -11.75 -1.98
N PRO A 56 -2.19 -12.56 -1.03
CA PRO A 56 -3.51 -13.20 -1.12
C PRO A 56 -4.69 -12.23 -1.01
N SER A 57 -4.48 -11.07 -0.38
CA SER A 57 -5.52 -10.06 -0.16
C SER A 57 -5.62 -9.03 -1.28
N VAL A 58 -4.63 -8.99 -2.19
CA VAL A 58 -4.62 -8.10 -3.35
C VAL A 58 -5.55 -8.68 -4.41
N ARG A 59 -6.39 -7.84 -5.01
CA ARG A 59 -7.40 -8.27 -5.97
C ARG A 59 -7.24 -7.56 -7.30
N LEU A 60 -7.55 -8.24 -8.41
CA LEU A 60 -7.63 -7.67 -9.74
C LEU A 60 -9.09 -7.43 -10.12
N HIS A 61 -9.45 -6.18 -10.33
CA HIS A 61 -10.69 -5.81 -11.00
C HIS A 61 -10.44 -5.72 -12.52
N PRO A 62 -11.17 -6.43 -13.38
CA PRO A 62 -10.84 -6.52 -14.80
C PRO A 62 -11.16 -5.24 -15.59
N HIS A 63 -12.14 -4.45 -15.14
CA HIS A 63 -12.63 -3.28 -15.87
C HIS A 63 -13.24 -2.22 -14.94
N LEU A 64 -12.42 -1.62 -14.09
CA LEU A 64 -12.87 -0.62 -13.11
C LEU A 64 -13.05 0.74 -13.81
N PRO A 65 -14.22 1.39 -13.71
CA PRO A 65 -14.42 2.74 -14.22
C PRO A 65 -13.46 3.75 -13.60
N TYR A 66 -12.81 4.56 -14.43
CA TYR A 66 -11.90 5.63 -13.99
C TYR A 66 -12.63 6.97 -13.99
N PHE A 67 -12.63 7.68 -12.87
CA PHE A 67 -13.33 8.95 -12.72
C PHE A 67 -12.37 10.11 -12.42
N ILE A 68 -12.68 11.31 -12.88
CA ILE A 68 -12.05 12.55 -12.40
C ILE A 68 -13.18 13.50 -12.00
N GLY A 69 -13.34 13.73 -10.70
CA GLY A 69 -14.56 14.34 -10.17
C GLY A 69 -15.75 13.42 -10.47
N ASP A 70 -16.81 13.99 -11.06
CA ASP A 70 -18.04 13.26 -11.41
C ASP A 70 -18.02 12.67 -12.83
N ASP A 71 -16.97 12.96 -13.61
CA ASP A 71 -16.88 12.56 -15.02
C ASP A 71 -16.12 11.23 -15.17
N GLN A 72 -16.70 10.29 -15.93
CA GLN A 72 -16.08 9.00 -16.24
C GLN A 72 -15.18 9.10 -17.47
N PHE A 73 -13.92 8.67 -17.33
CA PHE A 73 -12.89 8.66 -18.36
C PHE A 73 -12.47 7.23 -18.72
N GLY A 74 -13.46 6.40 -19.08
CA GLY A 74 -13.25 5.02 -19.48
C GLY A 74 -13.18 4.05 -18.30
N ALA A 75 -12.53 2.92 -18.51
CA ALA A 75 -12.37 1.86 -17.53
C ALA A 75 -11.15 1.01 -17.85
N HIS A 76 -10.45 0.59 -16.80
CA HIS A 76 -9.17 -0.13 -16.91
C HIS A 76 -9.13 -1.28 -15.91
N PRO A 77 -8.33 -2.33 -16.15
CA PRO A 77 -7.97 -3.26 -15.09
C PRO A 77 -7.37 -2.49 -13.91
N ALA A 78 -7.63 -2.93 -12.67
CA ALA A 78 -7.14 -2.24 -11.48
C ALA A 78 -6.75 -3.23 -10.38
N MET A 79 -5.62 -2.97 -9.74
CA MET A 79 -5.30 -3.54 -8.45
C MET A 79 -6.19 -2.90 -7.38
N VAL A 80 -6.85 -3.72 -6.58
CA VAL A 80 -7.75 -3.29 -5.51
C VAL A 80 -7.21 -3.77 -4.17
N MET A 81 -7.04 -2.83 -3.25
CA MET A 81 -6.58 -3.05 -1.88
C MET A 81 -7.66 -2.53 -0.92
N PRO A 82 -8.45 -3.42 -0.29
CA PRO A 82 -9.51 -3.02 0.64
C PRO A 82 -8.93 -2.40 1.91
N LEU A 83 -9.46 -1.25 2.33
CA LEU A 83 -9.05 -0.55 3.54
C LEU A 83 -10.02 -0.84 4.69
N ARG A 84 -9.47 -1.06 5.89
CA ARG A 84 -10.22 -1.46 7.08
C ARG A 84 -9.77 -0.70 8.33
N THR A 85 -10.66 -0.66 9.31
CA THR A 85 -10.36 -0.25 10.70
C THR A 85 -9.82 -1.41 11.53
N GLY A 86 -9.35 -1.13 12.75
CA GLY A 86 -8.96 -2.15 13.73
C GLY A 86 -10.13 -3.02 14.19
N ALA A 87 -11.37 -2.54 14.04
CA ALA A 87 -12.58 -3.33 14.26
C ALA A 87 -12.91 -4.28 13.07
N GLY A 88 -12.19 -4.16 11.96
CA GLY A 88 -12.37 -4.99 10.77
C GLY A 88 -13.42 -4.46 9.78
N GLU A 89 -13.98 -3.27 10.03
CA GLU A 89 -14.96 -2.64 9.14
C GLU A 89 -14.29 -2.09 7.89
N TYR A 90 -14.90 -2.28 6.72
CA TYR A 90 -14.42 -1.64 5.50
C TYR A 90 -14.74 -0.15 5.52
N VAL A 91 -13.72 0.66 5.25
CA VAL A 91 -13.83 2.13 5.18
C VAL A 91 -13.51 2.67 3.80
N GLY A 92 -12.95 1.84 2.93
CA GLY A 92 -12.57 2.27 1.59
C GLY A 92 -11.93 1.19 0.76
N VAL A 93 -11.55 1.57 -0.46
CA VAL A 93 -10.62 0.82 -1.31
C VAL A 93 -9.57 1.77 -1.85
N SER A 94 -8.31 1.34 -1.78
CA SER A 94 -7.24 1.94 -2.58
C SER A 94 -7.12 1.17 -3.88
N THR A 95 -7.13 1.87 -5.00
CA THR A 95 -7.09 1.28 -6.34
C THR A 95 -5.92 1.81 -7.13
N VAL A 96 -5.28 0.93 -7.89
CA VAL A 96 -4.20 1.28 -8.82
C VAL A 96 -4.58 0.78 -10.20
N TYR A 97 -4.86 1.68 -11.15
CA TYR A 97 -5.22 1.31 -12.53
C TYR A 97 -4.00 0.82 -13.31
N LEU A 98 -4.21 -0.25 -14.08
CA LEU A 98 -3.20 -1.05 -14.75
C LEU A 98 -3.40 -1.07 -16.26
N ALA A 99 -2.30 -1.29 -16.96
CA ALA A 99 -2.22 -1.63 -18.38
C ALA A 99 -1.22 -2.77 -18.57
N GLU A 100 -1.12 -3.32 -19.79
CA GLU A 100 -0.20 -4.44 -20.09
C GLU A 100 1.27 -4.10 -19.83
N ASP A 101 1.64 -2.83 -19.95
CA ASP A 101 2.99 -2.32 -19.77
C ASP A 101 3.26 -1.73 -18.38
N GLY A 102 2.28 -1.75 -17.47
CA GLY A 102 2.44 -1.28 -16.09
C GLY A 102 1.20 -0.52 -15.61
N PHE A 103 1.37 0.75 -15.26
CA PHE A 103 0.26 1.61 -14.84
C PHE A 103 -0.57 2.05 -16.05
N ALA A 104 -1.88 2.19 -15.85
CA ALA A 104 -2.74 2.75 -16.88
C ALA A 104 -2.29 4.19 -17.23
N PRO A 105 -2.38 4.61 -18.51
CA PRO A 105 -1.99 5.96 -18.96
C PRO A 105 -3.07 6.99 -18.61
N VAL A 106 -3.38 7.12 -17.33
CA VAL A 106 -4.37 8.05 -16.77
C VAL A 106 -3.69 9.11 -15.92
N VAL A 107 -4.42 10.19 -15.59
CA VAL A 107 -3.86 11.36 -14.87
C VAL A 107 -3.30 10.96 -13.50
N SER A 108 -4.04 10.14 -12.74
CA SER A 108 -3.57 9.56 -11.50
C SER A 108 -3.94 8.08 -11.45
N PRO A 109 -2.99 7.15 -11.67
CA PRO A 109 -3.29 5.73 -11.65
C PRO A 109 -3.67 5.24 -10.24
N ASN A 110 -3.24 5.95 -9.20
CA ASN A 110 -3.68 5.69 -7.83
C ASN A 110 -4.94 6.50 -7.56
N GLN A 111 -6.00 5.82 -7.11
CA GLN A 111 -7.22 6.44 -6.63
C GLN A 111 -7.63 5.83 -5.30
N LEU A 112 -8.33 6.64 -4.53
CA LEU A 112 -8.80 6.29 -3.21
C LEU A 112 -10.31 6.56 -3.16
N ASN A 113 -11.08 5.52 -2.87
CA ASN A 113 -12.52 5.61 -2.74
C ASN A 113 -12.88 5.27 -1.29
N LEU A 114 -13.16 6.30 -0.49
CA LEU A 114 -13.51 6.16 0.92
C LEU A 114 -15.01 6.33 1.15
N LEU A 115 -15.54 5.56 2.10
CA LEU A 115 -16.83 5.85 2.72
C LEU A 115 -16.71 7.00 3.71
N VAL A 116 -15.61 7.03 4.45
CA VAL A 116 -15.36 8.00 5.49
C VAL A 116 -13.85 8.13 5.66
N GLU A 117 -13.36 9.34 5.86
CA GLU A 117 -11.97 9.53 6.27
C GLU A 117 -11.79 8.93 7.66
N TYR A 118 -10.87 7.97 7.76
CA TYR A 118 -10.61 7.25 9.00
C TYR A 118 -9.11 7.18 9.24
N PRO A 119 -8.57 8.02 10.14
CA PRO A 119 -7.14 7.99 10.48
C PRO A 119 -6.72 6.60 10.97
N GLY A 120 -5.60 6.12 10.45
CA GLY A 120 -5.03 4.84 10.85
C GLY A 120 -5.69 3.61 10.23
N MET A 121 -6.57 3.79 9.25
CA MET A 121 -7.05 2.66 8.45
C MET A 121 -5.91 2.02 7.66
N PHE A 122 -6.06 0.74 7.36
CA PHE A 122 -5.00 -0.03 6.73
C PHE A 122 -5.53 -1.10 5.78
N PHE A 123 -4.65 -1.56 4.91
CA PHE A 123 -4.83 -2.75 4.09
C PHE A 123 -4.10 -3.94 4.73
N ALA A 124 -4.82 -5.02 5.03
CA ALA A 124 -4.25 -6.27 5.57
C ALA A 124 -3.68 -7.14 4.43
N LEU A 125 -2.37 -7.09 4.22
CA LEU A 125 -1.71 -7.74 3.09
C LEU A 125 -1.86 -9.28 3.09
N ASP A 126 -1.92 -9.89 4.27
CA ASP A 126 -2.07 -11.35 4.41
C ASP A 126 -3.53 -11.81 4.48
N GLY A 127 -4.48 -10.88 4.43
CA GLY A 127 -5.90 -11.15 4.66
C GLY A 127 -6.20 -11.22 6.16
N GLU A 128 -5.97 -12.37 6.78
CA GLU A 128 -6.16 -12.52 8.24
C GLU A 128 -4.99 -11.92 9.01
N VAL A 129 -5.31 -11.16 10.06
CA VAL A 129 -4.31 -10.47 10.89
C VAL A 129 -4.18 -11.19 12.23
N GLY A 130 -2.98 -11.69 12.51
CA GLY A 130 -2.62 -12.37 13.76
C GLY A 130 -2.23 -11.39 14.88
N PRO A 131 -1.77 -11.92 16.04
CA PRO A 131 -1.43 -11.12 17.21
C PRO A 131 -0.12 -10.33 17.08
N VAL A 132 0.73 -10.66 16.10
CA VAL A 132 1.98 -9.94 15.79
C VAL A 132 1.80 -9.26 14.45
N ILE A 133 1.90 -7.93 14.44
CA ILE A 133 1.62 -7.12 13.26
C ILE A 133 2.86 -6.31 12.89
N ALA A 134 3.26 -6.39 11.62
CA ALA A 134 4.16 -5.43 11.01
C ALA A 134 3.33 -4.36 10.29
N VAL A 135 3.64 -3.08 10.48
CA VAL A 135 2.98 -1.97 9.80
C VAL A 135 3.98 -1.19 8.97
N ALA A 136 3.63 -0.85 7.72
CA ALA A 136 4.47 -0.07 6.81
C ALA A 136 3.65 0.95 6.02
N THR A 137 4.28 2.05 5.61
CA THR A 137 3.67 3.01 4.68
C THR A 137 3.89 2.58 3.23
N GLY A 138 2.82 2.18 2.57
CA GLY A 138 2.84 1.76 1.16
C GLY A 138 3.25 0.30 0.91
N LEU A 139 2.70 -0.27 -0.16
CA LEU A 139 2.88 -1.67 -0.54
C LEU A 139 4.35 -2.04 -0.84
N GLY A 140 5.09 -1.14 -1.49
CA GLY A 140 6.48 -1.37 -1.86
C GLY A 140 7.40 -1.58 -0.65
N HIS A 141 7.25 -0.75 0.39
CA HIS A 141 8.01 -0.90 1.65
C HIS A 141 7.68 -2.21 2.36
N ALA A 142 6.39 -2.52 2.49
CA ALA A 142 5.91 -3.73 3.15
C ALA A 142 6.48 -5.00 2.51
N LEU A 143 6.36 -5.10 1.18
CA LEU A 143 6.85 -6.26 0.43
C LEU A 143 8.38 -6.36 0.47
N SER A 144 9.08 -5.22 0.38
CA SER A 144 10.54 -5.20 0.43
C SER A 144 11.08 -5.64 1.79
N ALA A 145 10.52 -5.13 2.89
CA ALA A 145 10.89 -5.56 4.24
C ALA A 145 10.67 -7.07 4.43
N ARG A 146 9.52 -7.59 3.98
CA ARG A 146 9.19 -9.02 4.06
C ARG A 146 10.13 -9.90 3.23
N ALA A 147 10.59 -9.42 2.07
CA ALA A 147 11.54 -10.17 1.26
C ALA A 147 12.97 -10.15 1.85
N LEU A 148 13.32 -9.08 2.57
CA LEU A 148 14.64 -8.90 3.18
C LEU A 148 14.79 -9.56 4.56
N MET A 149 13.67 -9.79 5.25
CA MET A 149 13.65 -10.26 6.62
C MET A 149 12.63 -11.39 6.81
N PRO A 150 12.96 -12.43 7.60
CA PRO A 150 12.00 -13.43 8.02
C PRO A 150 11.07 -12.86 9.11
N LEU A 151 10.10 -12.03 8.69
CA LEU A 151 9.10 -11.45 9.58
C LEU A 151 7.97 -12.46 9.82
N GLU A 152 7.91 -13.03 11.03
CA GLU A 152 6.79 -13.84 11.51
C GLU A 152 5.64 -12.94 12.02
N ALA A 153 5.18 -12.03 11.17
CA ALA A 153 4.13 -11.06 11.49
C ALA A 153 3.16 -10.89 10.32
N SER A 154 1.88 -10.70 10.64
CA SER A 154 0.90 -10.23 9.66
C SER A 154 1.24 -8.80 9.24
N MET A 155 1.17 -8.50 7.95
CA MET A 155 1.54 -7.21 7.41
C MET A 155 0.31 -6.35 7.15
N CYS A 156 0.32 -5.15 7.73
CA CYS A 156 -0.64 -4.09 7.51
C CYS A 156 0.03 -2.93 6.78
N ILE A 157 -0.66 -2.35 5.81
CA ILE A 157 -0.15 -1.25 5.01
C ILE A 157 -1.03 -0.04 5.25
N VAL A 158 -0.43 1.05 5.70
CA VAL A 158 -1.07 2.36 5.81
C VAL A 158 -0.76 3.21 4.57
N ARG A 159 -1.62 4.20 4.30
CA ARG A 159 -1.52 5.01 3.07
C ARG A 159 -0.38 6.00 3.13
N ASP A 160 -0.23 6.66 4.27
CA ASP A 160 0.68 7.79 4.48
C ASP A 160 1.31 7.76 5.88
N LEU A 161 1.98 8.85 6.22
CA LEU A 161 2.68 9.03 7.50
C LEU A 161 1.68 9.28 8.64
N GLU A 162 0.61 10.03 8.39
CA GLU A 162 -0.39 10.37 9.39
C GLU A 162 -1.14 9.11 9.83
N ASP A 163 -1.56 8.27 8.87
CA ASP A 163 -2.14 6.96 9.14
C ASP A 163 -1.17 6.02 9.88
N MET A 164 0.15 6.18 9.72
CA MET A 164 1.10 5.39 10.52
C MET A 164 1.04 5.78 11.99
N ALA A 165 1.09 7.09 12.30
CA ALA A 165 0.97 7.56 13.68
C ALA A 165 -0.38 7.16 14.29
N ASP A 166 -1.44 7.22 13.48
CA ASP A 166 -2.80 6.94 13.91
C ASP A 166 -3.23 5.47 13.78
N PHE A 167 -2.37 4.58 13.29
CA PHE A 167 -2.67 3.18 12.93
C PHE A 167 -3.62 2.46 13.90
N ASP A 168 -4.86 2.25 13.47
CA ASP A 168 -5.91 1.63 14.26
C ASP A 168 -5.73 0.11 14.26
N TRP A 169 -4.89 -0.37 15.17
CA TRP A 169 -4.51 -1.79 15.22
C TRP A 169 -5.70 -2.70 15.55
N PRO A 170 -5.76 -3.90 14.96
CA PRO A 170 -6.76 -4.91 15.29
C PRO A 170 -6.84 -5.29 16.76
N GLN A 171 -8.05 -5.65 17.21
CA GLN A 171 -8.24 -6.23 18.53
C GLN A 171 -7.47 -7.55 18.66
N GLY A 172 -6.80 -7.74 19.80
CA GLY A 172 -5.98 -8.95 20.05
C GLY A 172 -4.52 -8.81 19.61
N THR A 173 -4.12 -7.66 19.06
CA THR A 173 -2.72 -7.32 18.83
C THR A 173 -1.93 -7.39 20.15
N ALA A 174 -0.89 -8.22 20.15
CA ALA A 174 0.04 -8.39 21.26
C ALA A 174 1.39 -7.72 21.00
N GLU A 175 1.79 -7.62 19.72
CA GLU A 175 3.06 -7.00 19.31
C GLU A 175 2.91 -6.22 18.00
N LEU A 176 3.53 -5.03 17.95
CA LEU A 176 3.69 -4.19 16.78
C LEU A 176 5.16 -4.04 16.38
N ILE A 177 5.44 -4.30 15.11
CA ILE A 177 6.71 -4.01 14.45
C ILE A 177 6.44 -2.87 13.47
N VAL A 178 6.94 -1.67 13.78
CA VAL A 178 6.74 -0.50 12.93
C VAL A 178 7.89 -0.41 11.94
N LEU A 179 7.62 -0.74 10.68
CA LEU A 179 8.60 -0.64 9.61
C LEU A 179 8.73 0.82 9.19
N CYS A 180 9.87 1.41 9.53
CA CYS A 180 10.12 2.83 9.30
C CYS A 180 11.53 3.08 8.75
N ASP A 181 11.70 4.24 8.12
CA ASP A 181 12.96 4.81 7.67
C ASP A 181 13.15 6.20 8.32
N ASP A 182 14.12 6.97 7.82
CA ASP A 182 14.39 8.30 8.36
C ASP A 182 13.23 9.30 8.18
N SER A 183 12.37 9.10 7.16
CA SER A 183 11.24 10.00 6.87
C SER A 183 9.98 9.72 7.70
N THR A 184 9.89 8.53 8.29
CA THR A 184 8.71 8.01 9.02
C THR A 184 8.97 7.85 10.53
N ARG A 185 10.18 8.17 10.99
CA ARG A 185 10.65 7.92 12.36
C ARG A 185 9.77 8.53 13.45
N ASP A 186 9.33 9.77 13.26
CA ASP A 186 8.55 10.49 14.29
C ASP A 186 7.14 9.90 14.45
N GLN A 187 6.51 9.53 13.32
CA GLN A 187 5.21 8.87 13.30
C GLN A 187 5.31 7.46 13.86
N ALA A 188 6.38 6.74 13.53
CA ALA A 188 6.65 5.42 14.11
C ALA A 188 6.81 5.49 15.63
N GLN A 189 7.55 6.48 16.15
CA GLN A 189 7.70 6.68 17.59
C GLN A 189 6.36 7.01 18.26
N THR A 190 5.53 7.85 17.63
CA THR A 190 4.18 8.17 18.11
C THR A 190 3.32 6.91 18.25
N LEU A 191 3.33 6.05 17.23
CA LEU A 191 2.60 4.78 17.25
C LEU A 191 3.14 3.84 18.36
N ILE A 192 4.45 3.72 18.49
CA ILE A 192 5.11 2.89 19.50
C ILE A 192 4.72 3.33 20.92
N ASP A 193 4.74 4.63 21.17
CA ASP A 193 4.37 5.18 22.48
C ASP A 193 2.89 4.88 22.79
N ARG A 194 2.00 5.09 21.81
CA ARG A 194 0.56 4.81 21.94
C ARG A 194 0.29 3.32 22.21
N ALA A 195 0.95 2.43 21.48
CA ALA A 195 0.84 0.99 21.64
C ALA A 195 1.38 0.53 23.00
N THR A 196 2.54 1.06 23.43
CA THR A 196 3.14 0.74 24.72
C THR A 196 2.25 1.18 25.89
N GLN A 197 1.63 2.37 25.80
CA GLN A 197 0.66 2.84 26.78
C GLN A 197 -0.58 1.95 26.86
N ALA A 198 -0.98 1.34 25.74
CA ALA A 198 -2.05 0.35 25.66
C ALA A 198 -1.64 -1.07 26.11
N GLY A 199 -0.38 -1.27 26.51
CA GLY A 199 0.14 -2.57 26.96
C GLY A 199 0.57 -3.52 25.84
N ILE A 200 0.68 -3.02 24.60
CA ILE A 200 1.15 -3.76 23.43
C ILE A 200 2.68 -3.63 23.34
N LYS A 201 3.38 -4.72 23.06
CA LYS A 201 4.83 -4.63 22.78
C LYS A 201 5.02 -3.92 21.45
N ALA A 202 5.83 -2.87 21.39
CA ALA A 202 6.04 -2.14 20.15
C ALA A 202 7.52 -1.80 19.95
N GLN A 203 7.99 -1.95 18.71
CA GLN A 203 9.36 -1.60 18.34
C GLN A 203 9.44 -1.07 16.90
N ALA A 204 10.38 -0.15 16.69
CA ALA A 204 10.75 0.30 15.35
C ALA A 204 11.66 -0.74 14.69
N CYS A 205 11.47 -0.96 13.40
CA CYS A 205 12.32 -1.78 12.57
C CYS A 205 12.74 -0.97 11.35
N THR A 206 14.03 -0.67 11.24
CA THR A 206 14.60 0.18 10.20
C THR A 206 15.46 -0.62 9.22
N PRO A 207 15.59 -0.14 7.97
CA PRO A 207 16.59 -0.60 7.03
C PRO A 207 18.00 -0.68 7.65
N PRO A 208 18.83 -1.68 7.28
CA PRO A 208 20.19 -1.80 7.82
C PRO A 208 21.12 -0.66 7.38
N THR A 209 20.90 -0.07 6.21
CA THR A 209 21.65 1.10 5.71
C THR A 209 20.93 2.38 6.09
N GLN A 210 21.64 3.25 6.83
CA GLN A 210 21.13 4.56 7.21
C GLN A 210 20.81 5.41 5.97
N GLY A 211 19.72 6.19 6.02
CA GLY A 211 19.30 7.07 4.92
C GLY A 211 18.61 6.35 3.76
N THR A 212 18.37 5.04 3.87
CA THR A 212 17.67 4.26 2.84
C THR A 212 16.29 3.84 3.31
N SER A 213 15.41 3.57 2.35
CA SER A 213 14.13 2.91 2.60
C SER A 213 14.25 1.38 2.47
N TRP A 214 13.23 0.64 2.94
CA TRP A 214 13.16 -0.81 2.71
C TRP A 214 13.16 -1.16 1.22
N LEU A 215 12.54 -0.31 0.39
CA LEU A 215 12.51 -0.50 -1.05
C LEU A 215 13.90 -0.31 -1.66
N ASP A 216 14.62 0.74 -1.25
CA ASP A 216 15.99 0.98 -1.72
C ASP A 216 16.90 -0.20 -1.38
N GLU A 217 16.85 -0.70 -0.14
CA GLU A 217 17.61 -1.89 0.29
C GLU A 217 17.35 -3.10 -0.58
N TYR A 218 16.07 -3.36 -0.87
CA TYR A 218 15.67 -4.50 -1.66
C TYR A 218 16.14 -4.35 -3.10
N LEU A 219 15.97 -3.17 -3.69
CA LEU A 219 16.47 -2.86 -5.02
C LEU A 219 17.99 -2.90 -5.08
N PHE A 220 18.73 -2.52 -4.03
CA PHE A 220 20.18 -2.64 -4.00
C PHE A 220 20.66 -4.09 -3.84
N LYS A 221 19.93 -4.94 -3.11
CA LYS A 221 20.22 -6.39 -3.06
C LYS A 221 19.86 -7.12 -4.36
N GLY A 222 18.81 -6.68 -5.06
CA GLY A 222 18.36 -7.23 -6.34
C GLY A 222 18.99 -6.56 -7.57
N ALA A 223 19.63 -5.41 -7.41
CA ALA A 223 20.38 -4.73 -8.45
C ALA A 223 21.56 -5.63 -8.81
N ILE A 224 21.49 -6.18 -10.02
CA ILE A 224 22.65 -6.66 -10.75
C ILE A 224 23.78 -5.63 -10.53
N PRO A 225 25.00 -6.04 -10.10
CA PRO A 225 26.09 -5.12 -9.82
C PRO A 225 26.21 -4.07 -10.93
N ALA A 226 26.44 -2.81 -10.58
CA ALA A 226 26.53 -1.70 -11.54
C ALA A 226 27.48 -2.00 -12.73
N ASP A 227 28.46 -2.87 -12.50
CA ASP A 227 29.40 -3.40 -13.50
C ASP A 227 28.73 -4.18 -14.64
N GLU A 228 27.62 -4.89 -14.39
CA GLU A 228 26.90 -5.64 -15.42
C GLU A 228 25.99 -4.74 -16.28
N ILE A 229 25.46 -3.65 -15.71
CA ILE A 229 24.75 -2.60 -16.48
C ILE A 229 25.74 -1.85 -17.39
N ALA A 230 26.97 -1.62 -16.91
CA ALA A 230 28.04 -1.05 -17.73
C ALA A 230 28.50 -2.02 -18.83
N ALA A 231 28.59 -3.33 -18.54
CA ALA A 231 28.92 -4.37 -19.52
C ALA A 231 27.84 -4.52 -20.61
N ALA A 232 26.55 -4.49 -20.24
CA ALA A 232 25.43 -4.57 -21.18
C ALA A 232 25.35 -3.35 -22.12
N LYS A 233 25.79 -2.17 -21.66
CA LYS A 233 25.90 -0.96 -22.49
C LYS A 233 27.11 -0.99 -23.44
N GLN A 234 28.15 -1.76 -23.13
CA GLN A 234 29.34 -1.91 -23.99
C GLN A 234 29.19 -3.03 -25.03
N SER A 235 28.36 -4.04 -24.79
CA SER A 235 28.06 -5.13 -25.75
C SER A 235 27.04 -4.76 -26.84
N GLY A 236 26.50 -3.53 -26.82
CA GLY A 236 25.48 -3.04 -27.75
C GLY A 236 25.98 -2.22 -28.94
N SER A 237 27.24 -2.35 -29.36
CA SER A 237 27.69 -1.80 -30.66
C SER A 237 27.38 -2.80 -31.79
N PRO A 238 26.52 -2.47 -32.77
CA PRO A 238 26.26 -3.35 -33.90
C PRO A 238 27.47 -3.36 -34.84
N THR A 239 28.15 -4.50 -34.95
CA THR A 239 28.89 -4.85 -36.17
C THR A 239 27.91 -5.34 -37.22
N HIS A 240 27.61 -4.42 -38.13
CA HIS A 240 27.23 -4.54 -39.56
C HIS A 240 26.03 -3.68 -39.96
#